data_AF-A0A371CK27-F1
#
_entry.id   AF-A0A371CK27-F1
#
_cell.length_a   1.000
_cell.length_b   1.000
_cell.length_c   1.000
_cell.angle_alpha   90.00
_cell.angle_beta   90.00
_cell.angle_gamma   90.00
#
_symmetry.space_group_name_H-M   'P 1'
#
loop_
_entity.id
_entity.type
_entity.pdbx_description
1 polymer ?
#
loop_
_entity_poly.entity_id
_entity_poly.type
_entity_poly.pdbx_seq_one_letter_code
_entity_poly.pdbx_strand_id
1 'polypeptide(L)' 'MQDGRAPRIKNRAPAAIQVTAEQLLRDAQEHQESQFHAPKQCVKDFEELHECRGRKQEEFENKEWLQYAN' A
#
# COMPACT_ATOMS: atom_id res chain seq x y z
N MET A 1 28.35 29.17 19.53
CA MET A 1 29.72 29.04 19.00
C MET A 1 29.73 27.80 18.13
N GLN A 2 30.34 27.88 16.95
CA GLN A 2 30.12 26.98 15.82
C GLN A 2 30.67 25.58 16.11
N ASP A 3 29.86 24.54 15.94
CA ASP A 3 30.32 23.15 15.82
C ASP A 3 31.13 23.05 14.52
N GLY A 4 32.42 23.41 14.61
CA GLY A 4 33.38 23.52 13.51
C GLY A 4 33.82 22.18 12.92
N ARG A 5 32.90 21.22 12.73
CA ARG A 5 33.19 20.00 12.00
C ARG A 5 33.16 20.29 10.50
N ALA A 6 34.29 20.06 9.84
CA ALA A 6 34.37 20.08 8.39
C ALA A 6 33.23 19.23 7.78
N PRO A 7 32.58 19.68 6.70
CA PRO A 7 31.49 18.95 6.08
C PRO A 7 31.96 17.54 5.69
N ARG A 8 31.16 16.52 6.04
CA ARG A 8 31.46 15.13 5.68
C ARG A 8 31.42 14.99 4.16
N ILE A 9 32.59 14.95 3.54
CA ILE A 9 32.72 14.72 2.09
C ILE A 9 32.35 13.27 1.79
N LYS A 10 31.36 13.06 0.92
CA LYS A 10 30.95 11.73 0.44
C LYS A 10 31.77 11.32 -0.78
N ASN A 11 32.11 10.03 -0.90
CA ASN A 11 32.75 9.48 -2.09
C ASN A 11 31.78 9.54 -3.29
N ARG A 12 32.28 9.92 -4.47
CA ARG A 12 31.52 10.02 -5.74
C ARG A 12 32.06 9.09 -6.84
N ALA A 13 32.96 8.17 -6.51
CA ALA A 13 33.41 7.14 -7.44
C ALA A 13 32.23 6.23 -7.83
N PRO A 14 32.22 5.67 -9.07
CA PRO A 14 31.19 4.71 -9.46
C PRO A 14 31.24 3.48 -8.56
N ALA A 15 30.06 2.96 -8.20
CA ALA A 15 29.97 1.71 -7.49
C ALA A 15 30.48 0.54 -8.36
N ALA A 16 31.16 -0.43 -7.74
CA ALA A 16 31.63 -1.63 -8.42
C ALA A 16 30.48 -2.49 -8.97
N ILE A 17 29.32 -2.42 -8.32
CA ILE A 17 28.07 -3.08 -8.72
C ILE A 17 26.99 -2.01 -8.82
N GLN A 18 26.27 -1.99 -9.93
CA GLN A 18 25.16 -1.08 -10.16
C GLN A 18 23.84 -1.77 -9.79
N VAL A 19 22.92 -1.02 -9.18
CA VAL A 19 21.57 -1.52 -8.90
C VAL A 19 20.77 -1.56 -10.20
N THR A 20 20.20 -2.72 -10.52
CA THR A 20 19.39 -2.92 -11.73
C THR A 20 17.91 -2.75 -11.46
N ALA A 21 17.12 -2.56 -12.52
CA ALA A 21 15.66 -2.53 -12.41
C ALA A 21 15.09 -3.84 -11.86
N GLU A 22 15.66 -4.99 -12.23
CA GLU A 22 15.20 -6.29 -11.74
C GLU A 22 15.41 -6.42 -10.22
N GLN A 23 16.56 -5.97 -9.70
CA GLN A 23 16.85 -6.01 -8.27
C GLN A 23 15.81 -5.20 -7.48
N LEU A 24 15.49 -3.98 -7.94
CA LEU A 24 14.47 -3.15 -7.31
C LEU A 24 13.07 -3.81 -7.34
N LEU A 25 12.72 -4.48 -8.43
CA LEU A 25 11.42 -5.15 -8.56
C LEU A 25 11.33 -6.39 -7.66
N ARG A 26 12.41 -7.17 -7.54
CA ARG A 26 12.47 -8.31 -6.61
C ARG A 26 12.36 -7.85 -5.16
N ASP A 27 13.18 -6.86 -4.77
CA ASP A 27 13.14 -6.27 -3.43
C ASP A 27 11.74 -5.73 -3.12
N ALA A 28 11.11 -5.02 -4.07
CA ALA A 28 9.75 -4.49 -3.89
C ALA A 28 8.71 -5.59 -3.70
N GLN A 29 8.82 -6.70 -4.44
CA GLN A 29 7.91 -7.84 -4.31
C GLN A 29 8.13 -8.61 -3.00
N GLU A 30 9.38 -8.81 -2.59
CA GLU A 30 9.74 -9.53 -1.35
C GLU A 30 9.38 -8.74 -0.10
N HIS A 31 9.53 -7.41 -0.15
CA HIS A 31 9.22 -6.50 0.94
C HIS A 31 7.85 -5.84 0.82
N GLN A 32 6.99 -6.32 -0.09
CA GLN A 32 5.64 -5.81 -0.20
C GLN A 32 4.88 -6.11 1.10
N GLU A 33 4.46 -5.05 1.80
CA GLU A 33 3.64 -5.20 2.99
C GLU A 33 2.35 -5.96 2.63
N SER A 34 1.93 -6.86 3.53
CA SER A 34 0.68 -7.59 3.35
C SER A 34 -0.48 -6.60 3.28
N GLN A 35 -1.40 -6.83 2.35
CA GLN A 35 -2.60 -6.01 2.26
C GLN A 35 -3.38 -6.09 3.58
N PHE A 36 -3.94 -4.96 4.00
CA PHE A 36 -4.83 -4.95 5.15
C PHE A 36 -6.06 -5.79 4.85
N HIS A 37 -6.27 -6.83 5.64
CA HIS A 37 -7.48 -7.63 5.61
C HIS A 37 -8.36 -7.25 6.80
N ALA A 38 -9.58 -6.80 6.51
CA ALA A 38 -10.58 -6.55 7.55
C ALA A 38 -10.86 -7.85 8.34
N PRO A 39 -11.13 -7.75 9.65
CA PRO A 39 -11.43 -8.92 10.46
C PRO A 39 -12.72 -9.62 9.97
N LYS A 40 -12.79 -10.92 10.21
CA LYS A 40 -14.03 -11.69 9.94
C LYS A 40 -15.12 -11.20 10.89
N GLN A 41 -16.12 -10.50 10.36
CA GLN A 41 -17.30 -10.07 11.10
C GLN A 41 -18.36 -11.18 11.11
N CYS A 42 -18.90 -11.49 12.29
CA CYS A 42 -20.05 -12.39 12.45
C CYS A 42 -21.32 -11.57 12.65
N VAL A 43 -22.35 -11.85 11.86
CA VAL A 43 -23.67 -11.20 11.96
C VAL A 43 -24.48 -11.87 13.06
N LYS A 44 -24.98 -11.10 14.03
CA LYS A 44 -25.64 -11.61 15.24
C LYS A 44 -27.16 -11.66 15.16
N ASP A 45 -27.76 -10.79 14.37
CA ASP A 45 -29.21 -10.65 14.27
C ASP A 45 -29.66 -10.21 12.87
N PHE A 46 -30.98 -10.09 12.69
CA PHE A 46 -31.57 -9.73 11.40
C PHE A 46 -31.36 -8.27 11.03
N GLU A 47 -31.28 -7.36 12.01
CA GLU A 47 -31.06 -5.94 11.77
C GLU A 47 -29.65 -5.72 11.20
N GLU A 48 -28.63 -6.30 11.86
CA GLU A 48 -27.23 -6.28 11.38
C GLU A 48 -27.10 -6.94 9.99
N LEU A 49 -27.88 -7.99 9.72
CA LEU A 49 -27.89 -8.65 8.41
C LEU A 49 -28.39 -7.69 7.31
N HIS A 50 -29.46 -6.94 7.58
CA HIS A 50 -30.03 -5.99 6.63
C HIS A 50 -29.07 -4.84 6.34
N GLU A 51 -28.43 -4.29 7.37
CA GLU A 51 -27.42 -3.24 7.23
C GLU A 51 -26.22 -3.71 6.40
N CYS A 52 -25.70 -4.91 6.71
CA CYS A 52 -24.55 -5.46 6.00
C CYS A 52 -24.86 -5.72 4.51
N ARG A 53 -26.07 -6.20 4.21
CA ARG A 53 -26.55 -6.38 2.82
C ARG A 53 -26.69 -5.04 2.09
N GLY A 54 -27.31 -4.05 2.72
CA GLY A 54 -27.49 -2.71 2.14
C GLY A 54 -26.14 -2.06 1.80
N ARG A 55 -25.20 -2.06 2.75
CA ARG A 55 -23.84 -1.56 2.53
C ARG A 55 -23.14 -2.28 1.38
N LYS A 56 -23.25 -3.61 1.30
CA LYS A 56 -22.63 -4.37 0.21
C LYS A 56 -23.26 -4.03 -1.15
N GLN A 57 -24.57 -3.88 -1.21
CA GLN A 57 -25.25 -3.49 -2.44
C GLN A 57 -24.78 -2.12 -2.93
N GLU A 58 -24.70 -1.12 -2.06
CA GLU A 58 -24.19 0.21 -2.41
C GLU A 58 -22.72 0.15 -2.87
N GLU A 59 -21.87 -0.61 -2.18
CA GLU A 59 -20.47 -0.81 -2.58
C GLU A 59 -20.35 -1.41 -4.00
N PHE A 60 -21.23 -2.36 -4.36
CA PHE A 60 -21.25 -2.96 -5.69
C PHE A 60 -21.78 -1.98 -6.73
N GLU A 61 -22.94 -1.37 -6.50
CA GLU A 61 -23.55 -0.42 -7.43
C GLU A 61 -22.63 0.76 -7.70
N ASN A 62 -22.01 1.34 -6.66
CA ASN A 62 -21.08 2.44 -6.82
C ASN A 62 -19.83 2.05 -7.63
N LYS A 63 -19.29 0.83 -7.43
CA LYS A 63 -18.18 0.33 -8.25
C LYS A 63 -18.56 0.20 -9.72
N GLU A 64 -19.76 -0.33 -10.01
CA GLU A 64 -20.26 -0.43 -11.37
C GLU A 64 -20.43 0.96 -11.99
N TRP A 65 -21.06 1.92 -11.29
CA TRP A 65 -21.22 3.29 -11.77
C TRP A 65 -19.90 3.97 -12.09
N LEU A 66 -18.87 3.81 -11.25
CA LEU A 66 -17.53 4.35 -11.50
C LEU A 66 -16.82 3.70 -12.70
N GLN A 67 -17.13 2.43 -12.99
CA GLN A 67 -16.58 1.73 -14.15
C GLN A 67 -17.18 2.26 -15.46
N TYR A 68 -18.46 2.58 -15.49
CA TYR A 68 -19.13 3.19 -16.66
C TYR A 68 -18.85 4.69 -16.84
N ALA A 69 -18.27 5.35 -15.83
CA ALA A 69 -17.96 6.78 -15.84
C ALA A 69 -16.55 7.13 -16.36
N ASN A 70 -15.74 6.14 -16.76
CA ASN A 70 -14.44 6.31 -17.45
C ASN A 70 -14.52 5.81 -18.89
#